data_AF-A0AAD5V368-F1
#
_entry.id   AF-A0AAD5V368-F1
#
_cell.length_a   1.000
_cell.length_b   1.000
_cell.length_c   1.000
_cell.angle_alpha   90.00
_cell.angle_beta   90.00
_cell.angle_gamma   90.00
#
_symmetry.space_group_name_H-M   'P 1'
#
loop_
_entity.id
_entity.type
_entity.pdbx_description
1 polymer ?
#
loop_
_entity_poly.entity_id
_entity_poly.type
_entity_poly.pdbx_seq_one_letter_code
_entity_poly.pdbx_strand_id
1 'polypeptide(L)'
;MTPEDSTHYHLSPHHSPSLSSEWSSIFPKGGGFIHLGPSHRPFGLSMFHQMHCIVALQQAIEQPDEVKRENEWEHSMHCLNYLREMILCDANPALERSIPEFGQKAIDSRTERVCKDWETVYRELEEKHHKYQEWLKGATSSRTHLEF
;
A
#
# COMPACT_ATOMS: atom_id res chain seq x y z
N MET A 1 11.42 -10.09 -3.07
CA MET A 1 10.19 -10.47 -2.34
C MET A 1 9.20 -10.97 -3.38
N THR A 2 8.55 -12.11 -3.14
CA THR A 2 7.40 -12.55 -3.92
C THR A 2 6.18 -12.28 -3.05
N PRO A 3 5.19 -11.48 -3.49
CA PRO A 3 3.98 -11.27 -2.71
C PRO A 3 3.26 -12.59 -2.49
N GLU A 4 2.77 -12.80 -1.27
CA GLU A 4 2.01 -13.99 -0.91
C GLU A 4 0.63 -13.60 -0.39
N ASP A 5 -0.38 -14.40 -0.70
CA ASP A 5 -1.69 -14.22 -0.09
C ASP A 5 -1.57 -14.61 1.38
N SER A 6 -1.80 -13.65 2.26
CA SER A 6 -1.62 -13.84 3.70
C SER A 6 -2.88 -14.40 4.34
N THR A 7 -2.71 -15.34 5.28
CA THR A 7 -3.76 -15.72 6.25
C THR A 7 -3.85 -14.71 7.42
N HIS A 8 -3.01 -13.68 7.41
CA HIS A 8 -2.93 -12.62 8.41
C HIS A 8 -3.40 -11.29 7.82
N TYR A 9 -3.80 -10.36 8.69
CA TYR A 9 -4.26 -9.01 8.31
C TYR A 9 -5.52 -9.05 7.44
N HIS A 10 -6.44 -9.95 7.79
CA HIS A 10 -7.71 -10.08 7.07
C HIS A 10 -8.63 -8.89 7.35
N LEU A 11 -9.49 -8.60 6.40
CA LEU A 11 -10.63 -7.72 6.61
C LEU A 11 -11.77 -8.55 7.23
N SER A 12 -12.57 -7.99 8.16
CA SER A 12 -13.80 -8.61 8.70
C SER A 12 -15.10 -7.91 8.27
N PRO A 13 -16.06 -8.61 7.63
CA PRO A 13 -17.35 -7.99 7.27
C PRO A 13 -18.24 -7.73 8.49
N HIS A 14 -17.85 -8.22 9.67
CA HIS A 14 -18.60 -8.11 10.92
C HIS A 14 -17.84 -7.42 12.04
N HIS A 15 -16.78 -6.66 11.75
CA HIS A 15 -15.91 -6.04 12.77
C HIS A 15 -15.50 -7.02 13.88
N SER A 16 -14.51 -7.88 13.63
CA SER A 16 -13.98 -8.73 14.69
C SER A 16 -12.97 -7.97 15.57
N PRO A 17 -13.14 -7.91 16.91
CA PRO A 17 -12.14 -7.36 17.82
C PRO A 17 -10.77 -8.06 17.74
N SER A 18 -10.71 -9.31 17.26
CA SER A 18 -9.45 -10.03 17.07
C SER A 18 -8.65 -9.51 15.87
N LEU A 19 -9.33 -8.99 14.83
CA LEU A 19 -8.68 -8.49 13.61
C LEU A 19 -8.14 -7.06 13.83
N SER A 20 -8.82 -6.24 14.64
CA SER A 20 -8.25 -4.94 15.06
C SER A 20 -6.99 -5.10 15.90
N SER A 21 -6.88 -6.19 16.68
CA SER A 21 -5.68 -6.54 17.45
C SER A 21 -4.50 -6.93 16.56
N GLU A 22 -4.75 -7.68 15.48
CA GLU A 22 -3.71 -8.07 14.53
C GLU A 22 -3.15 -6.86 13.76
N TRP A 23 -4.02 -6.00 13.20
CA TRP A 23 -3.61 -4.77 12.54
C TRP A 23 -2.91 -3.78 13.49
N SER A 24 -3.24 -3.80 14.79
CA SER A 24 -2.51 -3.01 15.80
C SER A 24 -1.12 -3.56 16.12
N SER A 25 -0.88 -4.86 15.88
CA SER A 25 0.39 -5.53 16.19
C SER A 25 1.53 -5.17 15.22
N ILE A 26 1.23 -4.51 14.09
CA ILE A 26 2.23 -4.08 13.10
C ILE A 26 3.17 -3.00 13.64
N PHE A 27 2.76 -2.30 14.71
CA PHE A 27 3.54 -1.22 15.29
C PHE A 27 4.47 -1.72 16.39
N PRO A 28 5.73 -1.25 16.43
CA PRO A 28 6.61 -1.52 17.56
C PRO A 28 6.13 -0.77 18.82
N LYS A 29 6.73 -1.09 19.96
CA LYS A 29 6.59 -0.26 21.18
C LYS A 29 6.95 1.19 20.83
N GLY A 30 6.08 2.12 21.19
CA GLY A 30 6.21 3.54 20.83
C GLY A 30 5.57 3.93 19.50
N GLY A 31 4.93 3.00 18.77
CA GLY A 31 4.08 3.34 17.62
C GLY A 31 4.82 3.80 16.36
N GLY A 32 6.14 3.58 16.29
CA GLY A 32 6.97 4.06 15.19
C GLY A 32 7.53 5.48 15.36
N PHE A 33 7.41 6.04 16.58
CA PHE A 33 7.97 7.34 16.93
C PHE A 33 9.32 7.21 17.63
N ILE A 34 10.21 8.16 17.36
CA ILE A 34 11.51 8.31 18.01
C ILE A 34 11.67 9.74 18.54
N HIS A 35 12.50 9.92 19.56
CA HIS A 35 12.81 11.23 20.13
C HIS A 35 14.32 11.48 20.02
N LEU A 36 14.72 12.62 19.42
CA LEU A 36 16.12 12.91 19.12
C LEU A 36 16.58 14.25 19.70
N GLY A 37 17.87 14.29 20.08
CA GLY A 37 18.56 15.47 20.60
C GLY A 37 18.25 15.81 22.06
N PRO A 38 18.93 16.82 22.65
CA PRO A 38 18.79 17.18 24.06
C PRO A 38 17.38 17.57 24.49
N SER A 39 16.60 18.12 23.55
CA SER A 39 15.20 18.52 23.78
C SER A 39 14.20 17.42 23.48
N HIS A 40 14.64 16.19 23.20
CA HIS A 40 13.79 15.03 22.88
C HIS A 40 12.71 15.35 21.84
N ARG A 41 13.11 15.89 20.68
CA ARG A 41 12.14 16.26 19.65
C ARG A 41 11.52 15.00 19.03
N PRO A 42 10.18 14.91 18.86
CA PRO A 42 9.54 13.71 18.33
C PRO A 42 9.55 13.68 16.80
N PHE A 43 9.83 12.50 16.25
CA PHE A 43 9.76 12.19 14.82
C PHE A 43 9.04 10.86 14.63
N GLY A 44 8.27 10.74 13.55
CA GLY A 44 7.79 9.45 13.05
C GLY A 44 8.67 8.95 11.93
N LEU A 45 8.87 7.64 11.83
CA LEU A 45 9.45 7.05 10.63
C LEU A 45 8.39 6.91 9.53
N SER A 46 8.72 7.28 8.29
CA SER A 46 7.83 7.19 7.13
C SER A 46 7.19 5.82 6.96
N MET A 47 7.96 4.74 7.16
CA MET A 47 7.44 3.36 7.10
C MET A 47 6.23 3.15 8.02
N PHE A 48 6.29 3.61 9.29
CA PHE A 48 5.19 3.43 10.23
C PHE A 48 4.04 4.40 9.99
N HIS A 49 4.31 5.57 9.41
CA HIS A 49 3.24 6.45 8.93
C HIS A 49 2.47 5.82 7.76
N GLN A 50 3.16 5.19 6.80
CA GLN A 50 2.52 4.44 5.72
C GLN A 50 1.65 3.28 6.26
N MET A 51 2.16 2.54 7.25
CA MET A 51 1.39 1.49 7.93
C MET A 51 0.14 2.04 8.63
N HIS A 52 0.25 3.19 9.30
CA HIS A 52 -0.88 3.88 9.90
C HIS A 52 -1.96 4.24 8.87
N CYS A 53 -1.57 4.72 7.69
CA CYS A 53 -2.50 5.02 6.61
C CYS A 53 -3.22 3.75 6.10
N ILE A 54 -2.54 2.63 5.94
CA ILE A 54 -3.17 1.37 5.52
C ILE A 54 -4.19 0.88 6.56
N VAL A 55 -3.89 0.98 7.86
CA VAL A 55 -4.85 0.63 8.92
C VAL A 55 -6.07 1.55 8.89
N ALA A 56 -5.89 2.85 8.63
CA ALA A 56 -7.02 3.78 8.49
C ALA A 56 -7.89 3.43 7.26
N LEU A 57 -7.28 3.05 6.14
CA LEU A 57 -8.00 2.59 4.95
C LEU A 57 -8.75 1.28 5.21
N GLN A 58 -8.12 0.34 5.91
CA GLN A 58 -8.76 -0.89 6.34
C GLN A 58 -10.02 -0.59 7.15
N GLN A 59 -9.93 0.27 8.17
CA GLN A 59 -11.08 0.65 9.00
C GLN A 59 -12.18 1.35 8.21
N ALA A 60 -11.83 2.18 7.23
CA ALA A 60 -12.80 2.83 6.34
C ALA A 60 -13.49 1.81 5.42
N ILE A 61 -12.78 0.77 4.98
CA ILE A 61 -13.31 -0.29 4.12
C ILE A 61 -14.25 -1.22 4.91
N GLU A 62 -14.00 -1.45 6.20
CA GLU A 62 -14.84 -2.30 7.05
C GLU A 62 -16.16 -1.66 7.50
N GLN A 63 -16.39 -0.37 7.23
CA GLN A 63 -17.57 0.33 7.73
C GLN A 63 -18.88 -0.37 7.29
N PRO A 64 -19.82 -0.58 8.23
CA PRO A 64 -20.93 -1.53 8.08
C PRO A 64 -22.06 -1.03 7.16
N ASP A 65 -22.02 0.22 6.72
CA ASP A 65 -23.13 0.86 6.00
C ASP A 65 -23.20 0.47 4.51
N GLU A 66 -22.22 -0.27 3.97
CA GLU A 66 -22.23 -0.77 2.59
C GLU A 66 -22.03 -2.29 2.52
N VAL A 67 -23.04 -3.00 1.99
CA VAL A 67 -22.90 -4.42 1.63
C VAL A 67 -21.99 -4.53 0.40
N LYS A 68 -20.72 -4.87 0.61
CA LYS A 68 -19.76 -5.11 -0.48
C LYS A 68 -19.96 -6.50 -1.07
N ARG A 69 -19.68 -6.64 -2.37
CA ARG A 69 -19.62 -7.96 -3.01
C ARG A 69 -18.40 -8.72 -2.50
N GLU A 70 -18.50 -10.04 -2.37
CA GLU A 70 -17.40 -10.91 -1.92
C GLU A 70 -16.09 -10.68 -2.68
N ASN A 71 -16.15 -10.54 -4.01
CA ASN A 71 -14.97 -10.25 -4.83
C ASN A 71 -14.31 -8.88 -4.50
N GLU A 72 -15.09 -7.87 -4.11
CA GLU A 72 -14.55 -6.54 -3.77
C GLU A 72 -13.82 -6.59 -2.43
N TRP A 73 -14.29 -7.45 -1.54
CA TRP A 73 -13.70 -7.70 -0.25
C TRP A 73 -12.35 -8.41 -0.35
N GLU A 74 -12.33 -9.54 -1.06
CA GLU A 74 -11.11 -10.30 -1.31
C GLU A 74 -10.06 -9.44 -2.01
N HIS A 75 -10.47 -8.65 -3.00
CA HIS A 75 -9.58 -7.72 -3.68
C HIS A 75 -9.02 -6.64 -2.75
N SER A 76 -9.86 -6.03 -1.90
CA SER A 76 -9.42 -5.02 -0.93
C SER A 76 -8.41 -5.61 0.06
N MET A 77 -8.66 -6.82 0.55
CA MET A 77 -7.76 -7.52 1.46
C MET A 77 -6.41 -7.82 0.82
N HIS A 78 -6.41 -8.41 -0.39
CA HIS A 78 -5.20 -8.68 -1.15
C HIS A 78 -4.39 -7.40 -1.41
N CYS A 79 -5.05 -6.32 -1.84
CA CYS A 79 -4.40 -5.04 -2.10
C CYS A 79 -3.76 -4.44 -0.84
N LEU A 80 -4.45 -4.47 0.31
CA LEU A 80 -3.89 -3.92 1.55
C LEU A 80 -2.70 -4.75 2.05
N ASN A 81 -2.74 -6.09 1.93
CA ASN A 81 -1.57 -6.91 2.27
C ASN A 81 -0.40 -6.66 1.30
N TYR A 82 -0.66 -6.56 -0.01
CA TYR A 82 0.37 -6.22 -1.00
C TYR A 82 1.04 -4.88 -0.67
N LEU A 83 0.26 -3.85 -0.32
CA LEU A 83 0.80 -2.55 0.08
C LEU A 83 1.62 -2.64 1.38
N ARG A 84 1.17 -3.42 2.37
CA ARG A 84 1.91 -3.70 3.62
C ARG A 84 3.27 -4.32 3.31
N GLU A 85 3.33 -5.30 2.42
CA GLU A 85 4.57 -5.96 2.02
C GLU A 85 5.51 -5.02 1.27
N MET A 86 4.98 -4.16 0.40
CA MET A 86 5.77 -3.14 -0.30
C MET A 86 6.39 -2.13 0.67
N ILE A 87 5.65 -1.70 1.71
CA ILE A 87 6.19 -0.86 2.78
C ILE A 87 7.31 -1.57 3.53
N LEU A 88 7.13 -2.86 3.84
CA LEU A 88 8.17 -3.65 4.52
C LEU A 88 9.42 -3.84 3.63
N CYS A 89 9.25 -3.95 2.32
CA CYS A 89 10.36 -4.07 1.38
C CYS A 89 11.14 -2.76 1.19
N ASP A 90 10.44 -1.62 1.12
CA ASP A 90 11.08 -0.31 1.00
C ASP A 90 11.70 0.13 2.33
N ALA A 91 11.05 -0.24 3.46
CA ALA A 91 11.46 0.05 4.83
C ALA A 91 11.91 1.51 5.03
N ASN A 92 11.14 2.45 4.48
CA ASN A 92 11.55 3.85 4.36
C ASN A 92 11.95 4.47 5.72
N PRO A 93 13.24 4.82 5.93
CA PRO A 93 13.74 5.29 7.21
C PRO A 93 13.65 6.81 7.37
N ALA A 94 13.03 7.53 6.42
CA ALA A 94 12.94 8.98 6.48
C ALA A 94 12.22 9.45 7.76
N LEU A 95 12.74 10.53 8.34
CA LEU A 95 12.18 11.14 9.54
C LEU A 95 11.18 12.20 9.16
N GLU A 96 9.96 12.03 9.64
CA GLU A 96 8.88 12.98 9.47
C GLU A 96 8.64 13.71 10.79
N ARG A 97 8.60 15.04 10.73
CA ARG A 97 8.44 15.86 11.94
C ARG A 97 7.07 15.61 12.54
N SER A 98 6.99 15.45 13.85
CA SER A 98 5.69 15.55 14.52
C SER A 98 5.15 16.98 14.43
N ILE A 99 3.82 17.12 14.37
CA ILE A 99 3.10 18.39 14.50
C ILE A 99 2.36 18.37 15.85
N PRO A 100 3.00 18.82 16.96
CA PRO A 100 2.42 18.73 18.30
C PRO A 100 1.06 19.43 18.43
N GLU A 101 0.80 20.44 17.60
CA GLU A 101 -0.42 21.26 17.60
C GLU A 101 -1.67 20.46 17.23
N PHE A 102 -1.53 19.33 16.51
CA PHE A 102 -2.64 18.44 16.15
C PHE A 102 -2.64 17.13 16.97
N GLY A 103 -1.87 17.10 18.07
CA GLY A 103 -1.73 15.95 18.97
C GLY A 103 -0.38 15.24 18.83
N GLN A 104 0.03 14.51 19.88
CA GLN A 104 1.37 13.92 20.01
C GLN A 104 1.77 12.92 18.90
N LYS A 105 0.83 12.51 18.05
CA LYS A 105 1.05 11.53 16.97
C LYS A 105 0.77 12.07 15.57
N ALA A 106 0.43 13.35 15.42
CA ALA A 106 0.28 13.95 14.09
C ALA A 106 1.66 14.15 13.47
N ILE A 107 1.80 13.79 12.20
CA ILE A 107 3.06 13.88 11.45
C ILE A 107 2.91 14.90 10.31
N ASP A 108 3.93 15.73 10.13
CA ASP A 108 4.09 16.62 9.00
C ASP A 108 4.53 15.84 7.77
N SER A 109 3.59 15.49 6.91
CA SER A 109 3.85 14.76 5.67
C SER A 109 4.64 15.57 4.63
N ARG A 110 4.91 16.87 4.88
CA ARG A 110 5.67 17.77 3.99
C ARG A 110 7.19 17.61 4.11
N THR A 111 7.67 16.46 4.59
CA THR A 111 9.08 16.09 4.43
C THR A 111 9.42 15.97 2.95
N GLU A 112 10.56 16.55 2.55
CA GLU A 112 11.06 16.46 1.18
C GLU A 112 11.30 14.98 0.80
N ARG A 113 10.87 14.60 -0.40
CA ARG A 113 11.04 13.25 -0.93
C ARG A 113 11.71 13.32 -2.28
N VAL A 114 12.66 12.42 -2.52
CA VAL A 114 13.27 12.24 -3.83
C VAL A 114 12.50 11.14 -4.55
N CYS A 115 11.73 11.53 -5.57
CA CYS A 115 10.97 10.58 -6.38
C CYS A 115 11.89 9.88 -7.39
N LYS A 116 11.60 8.61 -7.65
CA LYS A 116 12.11 7.94 -8.86
C LYS A 116 11.37 8.49 -10.07
N ASP A 117 12.02 8.49 -11.23
CA ASP A 117 11.38 8.87 -12.48
C ASP A 117 10.30 7.83 -12.85
N TRP A 118 9.04 8.16 -12.55
CA TRP A 118 7.90 7.32 -12.83
C TRP A 118 7.49 7.38 -14.31
N GLU A 119 7.82 8.45 -15.03
CA GLU A 119 7.44 8.63 -16.45
C GLU A 119 8.11 7.57 -17.33
N THR A 120 9.34 7.18 -16.99
CA THR A 120 10.04 6.10 -17.67
C THR A 120 9.26 4.77 -17.59
N VAL A 121 8.65 4.45 -16.45
CA VAL A 121 7.84 3.22 -16.30
C VAL A 121 6.60 3.27 -17.21
N TYR A 122 5.91 4.42 -17.25
CA TYR A 122 4.73 4.60 -18.10
C TYR A 122 5.07 4.41 -19.57
N ARG A 123 6.13 5.08 -20.05
CA ARG A 123 6.58 5.00 -21.44
C ARG A 123 6.89 3.55 -21.85
N GLU A 124 7.62 2.81 -21.01
CA GLU A 124 7.97 1.41 -21.28
C GLU A 124 6.74 0.49 -21.32
N LEU A 125 5.78 0.69 -20.40
CA LEU A 125 4.54 -0.10 -20.37
C LEU A 125 3.67 0.16 -21.61
N GLU A 126 3.51 1.43 -22.00
CA GLU A 126 2.76 1.81 -23.18
C GLU A 126 3.39 1.25 -24.47
N GLU A 127 4.72 1.34 -24.61
CA GLU A 127 5.44 0.77 -25.76
C GLU A 127 5.25 -0.76 -25.84
N LYS A 128 5.39 -1.47 -24.71
CA LYS A 128 5.15 -2.92 -24.65
C LYS A 128 3.71 -3.27 -24.99
N HIS A 129 2.74 -2.49 -24.50
CA HIS A 129 1.34 -2.69 -24.83
C HIS A 129 1.10 -2.51 -26.33
N HIS A 130 1.65 -1.45 -26.94
CA HIS A 130 1.55 -1.21 -28.37
C HIS A 130 2.10 -2.38 -29.19
N LYS A 131 3.32 -2.84 -28.87
CA LYS A 131 3.95 -4.01 -29.51
C LYS A 131 3.11 -5.28 -29.37
N TYR A 132 2.50 -5.49 -28.20
CA TYR A 132 1.59 -6.62 -27.98
C TYR A 132 0.33 -6.53 -28.86
N GLN A 133 -0.26 -5.34 -29.03
CA GLN A 133 -1.40 -5.13 -29.93
C GLN A 133 -1.03 -5.36 -31.40
N GLU A 134 0.16 -4.93 -31.83
CA GLU A 134 0.66 -5.22 -33.19
C GLU A 134 0.86 -6.73 -33.41
N TRP A 135 1.45 -7.42 -32.42
CA TRP A 135 1.59 -8.88 -32.44
C TRP A 135 0.23 -9.58 -32.55
N LEU A 136 -0.78 -9.16 -31.77
CA LEU A 136 -2.13 -9.72 -31.85
C LEU A 136 -2.72 -9.57 -33.25
N LYS A 137 -2.61 -8.38 -33.87
CA LYS A 137 -3.09 -8.13 -35.24
C LYS A 137 -2.37 -9.02 -36.26
N GLY A 138 -1.05 -9.14 -36.17
CA GLY A 138 -0.26 -10.01 -37.05
C GLY A 138 -0.60 -11.48 -36.89
N ALA A 139 -0.82 -11.95 -35.66
CA ALA A 139 -1.22 -13.32 -35.36
C ALA A 139 -2.63 -13.66 -35.90
N THR A 140 -3.57 -12.70 -35.83
CA THR A 140 -4.89 -12.85 -36.44
C THR A 140 -4.80 -12.90 -37.97
N SER A 141 -4.00 -12.04 -38.60
CA SER A 141 -3.79 -12.03 -40.06
C SER A 141 -3.12 -13.30 -40.59
N SER A 142 -2.23 -13.91 -39.80
CA SER A 142 -1.57 -15.18 -40.15
C SER A 142 -2.50 -16.40 -40.02
N ARG A 143 -3.51 -16.35 -39.13
CA ARG A 143 -4.50 -17.44 -38.99
C ARG A 143 -5.47 -17.51 -40.17
N THR A 144 -5.82 -16.37 -40.76
CA THR A 144 -6.68 -16.30 -41.96
C THR A 144 -6.03 -16.81 -43.25
N HIS A 145 -4.71 -17.08 -43.26
CA HIS A 145 -3.99 -17.57 -44.45
C HIS A 145 -3.75 -19.09 -44.47
N LEU A 146 -4.19 -19.84 -43.47
CA LEU A 146 -4.01 -21.29 -43.36
C LEU A 146 -5.29 -22.12 -43.64
N GLU A 147 -6.36 -21.48 -44.11
CA GLU A 147 -7.58 -22.17 -44.59
C GLU A 147 -7.70 -22.04 -46.11
N PHE A 148 -6.90 -22.81 -46.86
CA PHE A 148 -7.17 -23.24 -48.24
C PHE A 148 -6.42 -24.56 -48.53
#